data_AF-A0A8S9S6Z7-F1
#
_entry.id   AF-A0A8S9S6Z7-F1
#
_cell.length_a   1.000
_cell.length_b   1.000
_cell.length_c   1.000
_cell.angle_alpha   90.00
_cell.angle_beta   90.00
_cell.angle_gamma   90.00
#
_symmetry.space_group_name_H-M   'P 1'
#
loop_
_entity.id
_entity.type
_entity.pdbx_description
1 polymer ?
#
loop_
_entity_poly.entity_id
_entity_poly.type
_entity_poly.pdbx_seq_one_letter_code
_entity_poly.pdbx_strand_id
1 'polypeptide(L)'
;MFVTPSIRSYSSSQPIYPYPMKVPGEHCYFSRMDSVQGLICIVDVDSLKPLVWNPTMGQLLVLPKPKLSSRHMNVFLGYDPVQGKHKVACFPQRKTCYVCRVFTLGSGQESWRTVKTNFEHSVAVSSGRCIKGVIYYLAFKSQGSDAVVMSFDVRSEIFHMIELPSIIHQDSLITYEGRLACIDANNDKRLWSLEDATDKHKWSFQDFLSPLYKMFELQGSTHAGEFIYVPFNKSPYIELYDPVGNSWRRLEFEGISDDEFGQSH
;
A
#
# COMPACT_ATOMS: atom_id res chain seq x y z
N MET A 1 35.35 17.74 -18.27
CA MET A 1 36.35 16.72 -18.64
C MET A 1 35.58 15.47 -18.99
N PHE A 2 35.71 15.00 -20.23
CA PHE A 2 34.98 13.82 -20.73
C PHE A 2 35.51 12.56 -20.05
N VAL A 3 34.62 11.78 -19.45
CA VAL A 3 34.89 10.38 -19.10
C VAL A 3 33.60 9.59 -19.34
N THR A 4 33.55 8.84 -20.42
CA THR A 4 32.66 7.69 -20.57
C THR A 4 33.29 6.49 -19.85
N PRO A 5 32.49 5.66 -19.16
CA PRO A 5 32.70 4.23 -19.28
C PRO A 5 31.41 3.41 -19.48
N SER A 6 31.46 2.63 -20.57
CA SER A 6 30.96 1.26 -20.78
C SER A 6 29.53 0.86 -20.38
N ILE A 7 28.73 0.65 -21.42
CA ILE A 7 27.50 -0.16 -21.43
C ILE A 7 27.87 -1.66 -21.40
N ARG A 8 27.25 -2.44 -20.49
CA ARG A 8 27.00 -3.87 -20.69
C ARG A 8 25.54 -4.20 -20.36
N SER A 9 24.83 -4.45 -21.46
CA SER A 9 23.47 -4.92 -21.74
C SER A 9 22.93 -6.11 -20.89
N TYR A 10 21.64 -6.50 -20.84
CA TYR A 10 20.48 -6.38 -21.75
C TYR A 10 19.16 -6.48 -20.95
N SER A 11 18.25 -5.52 -21.12
CA SER A 11 16.82 -5.74 -21.39
C SER A 11 16.22 -4.39 -21.74
N SER A 12 15.60 -4.27 -22.92
CA SER A 12 15.06 -3.00 -23.42
C SER A 12 13.76 -2.64 -22.70
N SER A 13 13.86 -2.06 -21.51
CA SER A 13 12.81 -1.18 -21.00
C SER A 13 13.27 0.26 -21.23
N GLN A 14 12.41 1.08 -21.84
CA GLN A 14 12.67 2.51 -22.03
C GLN A 14 13.17 3.14 -20.72
N PRO A 15 14.18 4.04 -20.77
CA PRO A 15 14.60 4.76 -19.58
C PRO A 15 13.41 5.54 -19.03
N ILE A 16 12.99 5.19 -17.82
CA ILE A 16 12.06 6.00 -17.04
C ILE A 16 12.88 7.21 -16.60
N TYR A 17 12.58 8.39 -17.12
CA TYR A 17 13.15 9.64 -16.61
C TYR A 17 12.26 10.13 -15.47
N PRO A 18 12.63 9.89 -14.19
CA PRO A 18 11.90 10.49 -13.08
C PRO A 18 12.05 12.00 -13.16
N TYR A 19 10.94 12.72 -13.34
CA TYR A 19 10.93 14.15 -13.04
C TYR A 19 10.94 14.29 -11.52
N PRO A 20 11.96 14.93 -10.91
CA PRO A 20 11.97 15.13 -9.47
C PRO A 20 10.77 16.00 -9.07
N MET A 21 9.84 15.40 -8.32
CA MET A 21 8.70 16.08 -7.73
C MET A 21 8.92 16.22 -6.24
N LYS A 22 8.74 17.44 -5.72
CA LYS A 22 8.73 17.66 -4.27
C LYS A 22 7.52 16.97 -3.67
N VAL A 23 7.76 16.07 -2.71
CA VAL A 23 6.70 15.52 -1.89
C VAL A 23 6.06 16.68 -1.12
N PRO A 24 4.74 16.83 -1.14
CA PRO A 24 4.10 17.90 -0.37
C PRO A 24 4.16 17.60 1.14
N GLY A 25 4.73 18.52 1.92
CA GLY A 25 4.84 18.46 3.39
C GLY A 25 6.27 18.22 3.89
N GLU A 26 6.66 18.88 4.99
CA GLU A 26 8.01 18.75 5.58
C GLU A 26 8.19 17.40 6.31
N HIS A 27 7.14 16.86 6.93
CA HIS A 27 7.14 15.58 7.61
C HIS A 27 5.90 14.76 7.23
N CYS A 28 6.00 13.96 6.17
CA CYS A 28 4.90 13.16 5.65
C CYS A 28 5.18 11.66 5.76
N TYR A 29 4.18 10.90 6.23
CA TYR A 29 4.22 9.45 6.20
C TYR A 29 3.35 8.94 5.05
N PHE A 30 3.99 8.28 4.08
CA PHE A 30 3.27 7.50 3.08
C PHE A 30 2.69 6.29 3.77
N SER A 31 1.35 6.22 3.83
CA SER A 31 0.69 4.95 4.06
C SER A 31 1.21 3.98 3.00
N ARG A 32 1.66 2.79 3.41
CA ARG A 32 2.18 1.73 2.52
C ARG A 32 1.04 1.18 1.65
N MET A 33 0.56 2.03 0.77
CA MET A 33 -0.55 1.84 -0.14
C MET A 33 -0.12 2.32 -1.52
N ASP A 34 -0.59 1.60 -2.52
CA ASP A 34 -0.40 1.99 -3.91
C ASP A 34 -1.23 3.22 -4.27
N SER A 35 -0.86 3.88 -5.36
CA SER A 35 -1.72 4.89 -5.97
C SER A 35 -3.05 4.26 -6.40
N VAL A 36 -4.17 4.95 -6.16
CA VAL A 36 -5.50 4.49 -6.55
C VAL A 36 -6.06 5.43 -7.60
N GLN A 37 -6.07 4.98 -8.86
CA GLN A 37 -6.45 5.79 -10.03
C GLN A 37 -5.66 7.12 -10.09
N GLY A 38 -4.34 7.03 -9.95
CA GLY A 38 -3.43 8.18 -10.04
C GLY A 38 -3.38 9.08 -8.80
N LEU A 39 -4.14 8.77 -7.73
CA LEU A 39 -4.12 9.51 -6.48
C LEU A 39 -3.38 8.74 -5.38
N ILE A 40 -2.65 9.46 -4.54
CA ILE A 40 -1.93 8.93 -3.38
C ILE A 40 -2.52 9.56 -2.12
N CYS A 41 -2.73 8.77 -1.07
CA CYS A 41 -3.18 9.30 0.22
C CYS A 41 -2.05 9.23 1.25
N ILE A 42 -1.83 10.35 1.92
CA ILE A 42 -0.71 10.58 2.83
C ILE A 42 -1.28 11.14 4.14
N VAL A 43 -0.57 10.95 5.26
CA VAL A 43 -0.89 11.64 6.52
C VAL A 43 0.22 12.64 6.81
N ASP A 44 -0.16 13.89 6.99
CA ASP A 44 0.72 14.93 7.50
C ASP A 44 0.98 14.70 8.99
N VAL A 45 2.25 14.54 9.39
CA VAL A 45 2.62 14.13 10.76
C VAL A 45 2.31 15.25 11.76
N ASP A 46 2.49 16.51 11.36
CA ASP A 46 2.35 17.66 12.25
C ASP A 46 0.87 18.02 12.51
N SER A 47 0.08 18.16 11.46
CA SER A 47 -1.34 18.51 11.57
C SER A 47 -2.23 17.29 11.85
N LEU A 48 -1.73 16.08 11.61
CA LEU A 48 -2.48 14.83 11.67
C LEU A 48 -3.73 14.90 10.78
N LYS A 49 -3.57 15.45 9.59
CA LYS A 49 -4.62 15.55 8.57
C LYS A 49 -4.33 14.60 7.41
N PRO A 50 -5.34 13.90 6.88
CA PRO A 50 -5.20 13.19 5.62
C PRO A 50 -5.02 14.17 4.47
N LEU A 51 -4.09 13.84 3.58
CA LEU A 51 -3.83 14.53 2.34
C LEU A 51 -4.11 13.59 1.17
N VAL A 52 -4.67 14.13 0.08
CA VAL A 52 -4.81 13.41 -1.18
C VAL A 52 -4.00 14.15 -2.23
N TRP A 53 -2.99 13.48 -2.76
CA TRP A 53 -2.05 14.04 -3.71
C TRP A 53 -2.26 13.42 -5.09
N ASN A 54 -2.36 14.28 -6.10
CA ASN A 54 -2.27 13.93 -7.51
C ASN A 54 -0.88 14.34 -8.01
N PRO A 55 0.09 13.41 -8.11
CA PRO A 55 1.42 13.74 -8.60
C PRO A 55 1.40 14.22 -10.05
N THR A 56 0.59 13.64 -10.93
CA THR A 56 0.54 14.06 -12.35
C THR A 56 0.13 15.52 -12.52
N MET A 57 -0.79 16.01 -11.68
CA MET A 57 -1.28 17.39 -11.75
C MET A 57 -0.58 18.33 -10.77
N GLY A 58 0.31 17.82 -9.90
CA GLY A 58 0.91 18.59 -8.81
C GLY A 58 -0.12 19.13 -7.80
N GLN A 59 -1.31 18.52 -7.73
CA GLN A 59 -2.40 19.00 -6.89
C GLN A 59 -2.43 18.28 -5.54
N LEU A 60 -2.55 19.05 -4.47
CA LEU A 60 -2.70 18.53 -3.12
C LEU A 60 -4.03 18.99 -2.53
N LEU A 61 -4.84 18.05 -2.09
CA LEU A 61 -6.07 18.29 -1.36
C LEU A 61 -5.86 17.97 0.12
N VAL A 62 -6.05 18.96 0.99
CA VAL A 62 -6.00 18.80 2.44
C VAL A 62 -7.40 18.48 2.95
N LEU A 63 -7.59 17.30 3.55
CA LEU A 63 -8.88 16.93 4.13
C LEU A 63 -9.03 17.49 5.56
N PRO A 64 -10.27 17.77 6.02
CA PRO A 64 -10.49 18.13 7.42
C PRO A 64 -10.04 16.99 8.34
N LYS A 65 -9.68 17.31 9.59
CA LYS A 65 -9.25 16.28 10.54
C LYS A 65 -10.44 15.39 10.95
N PRO A 66 -10.37 14.06 10.80
CA PRO A 66 -11.44 13.18 11.26
C PRO A 66 -11.52 13.15 12.79
N LYS A 67 -12.73 13.12 13.33
CA LYS A 67 -12.97 12.89 14.77
C LYS A 67 -12.84 11.41 15.08
N LEU A 68 -11.69 11.01 15.63
CA LEU A 68 -11.34 9.62 15.99
C LEU A 68 -11.06 9.49 17.50
N SER A 69 -11.08 8.25 18.00
CA SER A 69 -10.75 7.93 19.40
C SER A 69 -9.24 7.88 19.68
N SER A 70 -8.40 7.99 18.65
CA SER A 70 -6.94 8.04 18.73
C SER A 70 -6.41 9.33 18.09
N ARG A 71 -5.25 9.81 18.54
CA ARG A 71 -4.57 10.96 17.92
C ARG A 71 -4.05 10.61 16.53
N HIS A 72 -3.48 9.42 16.40
CA HIS A 72 -2.96 8.90 15.13
C HIS A 72 -4.03 8.06 14.43
N MET A 73 -3.90 7.99 13.11
CA MET A 73 -4.88 7.31 12.25
C MET A 73 -4.20 6.48 11.18
N ASN A 74 -4.86 5.39 10.78
CA ASN A 74 -4.58 4.71 9.54
C ASN A 74 -5.54 5.27 8.47
N VAL A 75 -5.02 5.61 7.30
CA VAL A 75 -5.80 6.11 6.17
C VAL A 75 -5.71 5.14 5.01
N PHE A 76 -6.85 4.90 4.37
CA PHE A 76 -6.96 4.08 3.17
C PHE A 76 -7.67 4.84 2.06
N LEU A 77 -7.10 4.80 0.85
CA LEU A 77 -7.73 5.37 -0.34
C LEU A 77 -8.38 4.25 -1.13
N GLY A 78 -9.60 4.49 -1.61
CA GLY A 78 -10.31 3.57 -2.47
C GLY A 78 -11.02 4.29 -3.59
N TYR A 79 -11.36 3.55 -4.65
CA TYR A 79 -12.06 4.08 -5.81
C TYR A 79 -13.22 3.17 -6.19
N ASP A 80 -14.42 3.72 -6.27
CA ASP A 80 -15.59 3.04 -6.82
C ASP A 80 -15.57 3.19 -8.36
N PRO A 81 -15.28 2.11 -9.12
CA PRO A 81 -15.22 2.17 -10.58
C PRO A 81 -16.59 2.33 -11.24
N VAL A 82 -17.70 2.09 -10.52
CA VAL A 82 -19.05 2.20 -11.07
C VAL A 82 -19.56 3.63 -10.97
N GLN A 83 -19.35 4.29 -9.83
CA GLN A 83 -19.74 5.69 -9.66
C GLN A 83 -18.65 6.69 -10.02
N GLY A 84 -17.43 6.21 -10.27
CA GLY A 84 -16.28 7.05 -10.58
C GLY A 84 -15.84 7.95 -9.42
N LYS A 85 -15.94 7.46 -8.18
CA LYS A 85 -15.70 8.25 -6.96
C LYS A 85 -14.60 7.68 -6.10
N HIS A 86 -13.69 8.54 -5.66
CA HIS A 86 -12.73 8.22 -4.62
C HIS A 86 -13.33 8.39 -3.23
N LYS A 87 -12.97 7.49 -2.32
CA LYS A 87 -13.28 7.59 -0.90
C LYS A 87 -12.02 7.37 -0.07
N VAL A 88 -11.89 8.14 1.01
CA VAL A 88 -10.86 7.97 2.02
C VAL A 88 -11.50 7.36 3.26
N ALA A 89 -11.00 6.21 3.69
CA ALA A 89 -11.41 5.54 4.92
C ALA A 89 -10.35 5.75 6.01
N CYS A 90 -10.77 6.12 7.21
CA CYS A 90 -9.88 6.40 8.34
C CYS A 90 -10.27 5.60 9.58
N PHE A 91 -9.26 5.05 10.24
CA PHE A 91 -9.38 4.26 11.46
C PHE A 91 -8.45 4.79 12.54
N PRO A 92 -8.83 4.70 13.83
CA PRO A 92 -7.91 5.02 14.92
C PRO A 92 -6.73 4.04 14.90
N GLN A 93 -5.50 4.55 14.98
CA GLN A 93 -4.31 3.69 15.00
C GLN A 93 -4.15 3.03 16.39
N ARG A 94 -3.73 1.75 16.40
CA ARG A 94 -3.46 0.95 17.62
C ARG A 94 -4.64 0.91 18.61
N LYS A 95 -5.87 1.02 18.10
CA LYS A 95 -7.08 0.90 18.90
C LYS A 95 -8.06 -0.02 18.22
N THR A 96 -8.61 -0.91 19.01
CA THR A 96 -9.77 -1.70 18.65
C THR A 96 -10.97 -0.79 18.41
N CYS A 97 -11.65 -0.98 17.28
CA CYS A 97 -12.86 -0.22 16.95
C CYS A 97 -13.79 -1.03 16.04
N TYR A 98 -15.05 -0.60 16.00
CA TYR A 98 -16.08 -1.09 15.08
C TYR A 98 -16.59 0.04 14.17
N VAL A 99 -15.84 1.14 14.10
CA VAL A 99 -16.25 2.38 13.42
C VAL A 99 -15.12 2.88 12.51
N CYS A 100 -15.48 3.16 11.27
CA CYS A 100 -14.66 3.84 10.28
C CYS A 100 -15.20 5.27 10.03
N ARG A 101 -14.29 6.21 9.76
CA ARG A 101 -14.63 7.52 9.20
C ARG A 101 -14.39 7.50 7.71
N VAL A 102 -15.40 7.83 6.91
CA VAL A 102 -15.25 7.87 5.46
C VAL A 102 -15.48 9.28 4.94
N PHE A 103 -14.66 9.71 3.98
CA PHE A 103 -14.80 10.95 3.25
C PHE A 103 -14.90 10.63 1.75
N THR A 104 -15.86 11.22 1.04
CA THR A 104 -15.99 11.03 -0.42
C THR A 104 -15.45 12.27 -1.12
N LEU A 105 -14.51 12.09 -2.05
CA LEU A 105 -13.91 13.21 -2.78
C LEU A 105 -14.87 13.73 -3.84
N GLY A 106 -14.89 15.05 -4.05
CA GLY A 106 -15.71 15.69 -5.08
C GLY A 106 -17.23 15.61 -4.86
N SER A 107 -17.70 15.09 -3.72
CA SER A 107 -19.10 15.25 -3.33
C SER A 107 -19.35 16.64 -2.78
N GLY A 108 -20.51 17.24 -3.07
CA GLY A 108 -20.91 18.53 -2.49
C GLY A 108 -21.02 18.53 -0.95
N GLN A 109 -20.84 17.38 -0.30
CA GLN A 109 -20.73 17.23 1.15
C GLN A 109 -19.27 16.95 1.54
N GLU A 110 -18.56 17.98 1.99
CA GLU A 110 -17.15 17.91 2.40
C GLU A 110 -16.99 17.55 3.88
N SER A 111 -17.61 16.46 4.33
CA SER A 111 -17.58 16.06 5.75
C SER A 111 -17.36 14.58 5.95
N TRP A 112 -16.65 14.23 7.03
CA TRP A 112 -16.49 12.84 7.47
C TRP A 112 -17.82 12.26 7.94
N ARG A 113 -18.20 11.11 7.38
CA ARG A 113 -19.35 10.32 7.82
C ARG A 113 -18.91 9.08 8.58
N THR A 114 -19.80 8.60 9.44
CA THR A 114 -19.59 7.41 10.27
C THR A 114 -20.06 6.18 9.51
N VAL A 115 -19.18 5.18 9.32
CA VAL A 115 -19.57 3.84 8.88
C VAL A 115 -19.26 2.87 10.00
N LYS A 116 -20.19 1.97 10.30
CA LYS A 116 -20.02 0.94 11.32
C LYS A 116 -19.77 -0.41 10.66
N THR A 117 -19.03 -1.26 11.35
CA THR A 117 -18.85 -2.67 11.02
C THR A 117 -19.32 -3.52 12.19
N ASN A 118 -19.73 -4.76 11.93
CA ASN A 118 -20.01 -5.74 12.98
C ASN A 118 -18.73 -6.43 13.49
N PHE A 119 -17.60 -6.15 12.84
CA PHE A 119 -16.30 -6.73 13.18
C PHE A 119 -15.50 -5.77 14.03
N GLU A 120 -15.36 -6.08 15.31
CA GLU A 120 -14.49 -5.33 16.20
C GLU A 120 -13.02 -5.74 15.97
N HIS A 121 -12.19 -4.79 15.53
CA HIS A 121 -10.80 -5.08 15.15
C HIS A 121 -9.87 -3.88 15.36
N SER A 122 -8.58 -4.14 15.47
CA SER A 122 -7.52 -3.13 15.46
C SER A 122 -6.75 -3.21 14.14
N VAL A 123 -6.67 -2.10 13.41
CA VAL A 123 -5.97 -2.02 12.13
C VAL A 123 -4.46 -2.13 12.34
N ALA A 124 -3.81 -3.05 11.63
CA ALA A 124 -2.36 -3.16 11.58
C ALA A 124 -1.77 -1.94 10.87
N VAL A 125 -0.62 -1.46 11.32
CA VAL A 125 -0.02 -0.24 10.78
C VAL A 125 0.40 -0.49 9.33
N SER A 126 -0.13 0.32 8.42
CA SER A 126 0.38 0.44 7.04
C SER A 126 0.44 -0.86 6.26
N SER A 127 -0.68 -1.57 6.20
CA SER A 127 -0.83 -2.76 5.36
C SER A 127 -2.18 -2.69 4.67
N GLY A 128 -2.23 -2.13 3.46
CA GLY A 128 -3.47 -2.14 2.70
C GLY A 128 -3.33 -1.88 1.20
N ARG A 129 -4.30 -2.36 0.43
CA ARG A 129 -4.35 -2.29 -1.04
C ARG A 129 -5.78 -2.00 -1.49
N CYS A 130 -5.97 -1.12 -2.46
CA CYS A 130 -7.25 -0.99 -3.14
C CYS A 130 -7.22 -1.76 -4.46
N ILE A 131 -8.01 -2.82 -4.56
CA ILE A 131 -8.05 -3.71 -5.72
C ILE A 131 -9.50 -3.81 -6.17
N LYS A 132 -9.76 -3.41 -7.43
CA LYS A 132 -11.09 -3.53 -8.09
C LYS A 132 -12.24 -2.94 -7.26
N GLY A 133 -12.00 -1.82 -6.59
CA GLY A 133 -13.01 -1.11 -5.79
C GLY A 133 -13.24 -1.67 -4.38
N VAL A 134 -12.34 -2.52 -3.90
CA VAL A 134 -12.32 -3.01 -2.53
C VAL A 134 -11.01 -2.61 -1.87
N ILE A 135 -11.08 -2.01 -0.69
CA ILE A 135 -9.90 -1.77 0.17
C ILE A 135 -9.68 -3.02 1.01
N TYR A 136 -8.51 -3.62 0.91
CA TYR A 136 -8.04 -4.71 1.76
C TYR A 136 -7.00 -4.17 2.73
N TYR A 137 -7.04 -4.60 3.99
CA TYR A 137 -6.03 -4.22 4.98
C TYR A 137 -5.87 -5.29 6.06
N LEU A 138 -4.68 -5.37 6.67
CA LEU A 138 -4.46 -6.26 7.81
C LEU A 138 -5.04 -5.67 9.09
N ALA A 139 -5.60 -6.54 9.91
CA ALA A 139 -6.09 -6.21 11.24
C ALA A 139 -5.90 -7.38 12.20
N PHE A 140 -6.08 -7.09 13.48
CA PHE A 140 -6.15 -8.07 14.55
C PHE A 140 -7.56 -8.08 15.13
N LYS A 141 -8.11 -9.28 15.37
CA LYS A 141 -9.42 -9.44 16.05
C LYS A 141 -9.35 -8.83 17.46
N SER A 142 -10.48 -8.35 17.98
CA SER A 142 -10.53 -7.89 19.38
C SER A 142 -10.48 -9.04 20.38
N GLN A 143 -11.10 -10.16 20.02
CA GLN A 143 -11.13 -11.41 20.78
C GLN A 143 -10.03 -12.33 20.23
N GLY A 144 -8.86 -12.34 20.89
CA GLY A 144 -7.67 -13.06 20.45
C GLY A 144 -6.63 -12.16 19.77
N SER A 145 -5.45 -12.73 19.48
CA SER A 145 -4.36 -12.04 18.78
C SER A 145 -4.25 -12.45 17.30
N ASP A 146 -5.30 -13.05 16.76
CA ASP A 146 -5.30 -13.58 15.40
C ASP A 146 -5.33 -12.45 14.38
N ALA A 147 -4.39 -12.53 13.43
CA ALA A 147 -4.36 -11.64 12.28
C ALA A 147 -5.43 -12.05 11.27
N VAL A 148 -6.04 -11.07 10.62
CA VAL A 148 -7.03 -11.23 9.56
C VAL A 148 -6.82 -10.20 8.46
N VAL A 149 -7.39 -10.47 7.29
CA VAL A 149 -7.61 -9.45 6.27
C VAL A 149 -9.01 -8.91 6.43
N MET A 150 -9.14 -7.60 6.56
CA MET A 150 -10.42 -6.92 6.41
C MET A 150 -10.57 -6.47 4.96
N SER A 151 -11.76 -6.62 4.41
CA SER A 151 -12.16 -5.99 3.16
C SER A 151 -13.23 -4.95 3.41
N PHE A 152 -13.20 -3.87 2.64
CA PHE A 152 -14.16 -2.79 2.64
C PHE A 152 -14.52 -2.44 1.20
N ASP A 153 -15.74 -2.79 0.78
CA ASP A 153 -16.25 -2.43 -0.55
C ASP A 153 -16.47 -0.93 -0.60
N VAL A 154 -15.77 -0.23 -1.51
CA VAL A 154 -15.76 1.23 -1.54
C VAL A 154 -17.15 1.80 -1.86
N ARG A 155 -17.95 1.09 -2.65
CA ARG A 155 -19.25 1.56 -3.12
C ARG A 155 -20.33 1.38 -2.06
N SER A 156 -20.52 0.14 -1.63
CA SER A 156 -21.54 -0.30 -0.67
C SER A 156 -21.13 -0.03 0.78
N GLU A 157 -19.84 0.14 1.03
CA GLU A 157 -19.25 0.46 2.34
C GLU A 157 -19.49 -0.63 3.37
N ILE A 158 -19.59 -1.87 2.86
CA ILE A 158 -19.76 -3.07 3.64
C ILE A 158 -18.39 -3.68 3.92
N PHE A 159 -18.24 -4.18 5.14
CA PHE A 159 -17.04 -4.85 5.59
C PHE A 159 -17.21 -6.37 5.53
N HIS A 160 -16.14 -7.08 5.19
CA HIS A 160 -16.02 -8.52 5.43
C HIS A 160 -14.70 -8.82 6.12
N MET A 161 -14.70 -9.83 6.99
CA MET A 161 -13.50 -10.37 7.62
C MET A 161 -13.10 -11.64 6.90
N ILE A 162 -11.86 -11.71 6.45
CA ILE A 162 -11.28 -12.79 5.66
C ILE A 162 -10.19 -13.44 6.52
N GLU A 163 -10.35 -14.73 6.80
CA GLU A 163 -9.35 -15.50 7.52
C GLU A 163 -8.10 -15.69 6.64
N LEU A 164 -6.93 -15.61 7.27
CA LEU A 164 -5.66 -15.83 6.59
C LEU A 164 -5.40 -17.33 6.38
N PRO A 165 -4.72 -17.72 5.28
CA PRO A 165 -4.45 -19.13 4.97
C PRO A 165 -3.30 -19.71 5.80
N SER A 166 -2.42 -18.86 6.35
CA SER A 166 -1.26 -19.20 7.17
C SER A 166 -0.88 -17.99 8.03
N ILE A 167 0.15 -18.15 8.85
CA ILE A 167 0.85 -17.02 9.45
C ILE A 167 1.56 -16.27 8.32
N ILE A 168 1.34 -14.96 8.21
CA ILE A 168 1.94 -14.14 7.15
C ILE A 168 2.79 -13.02 7.75
N HIS A 169 3.72 -12.50 6.95
CA HIS A 169 4.44 -11.28 7.29
C HIS A 169 3.50 -10.07 7.26
N GLN A 170 3.48 -9.25 8.32
CA GLN A 170 2.54 -8.12 8.46
C GLN A 170 2.74 -7.03 7.39
N ASP A 171 3.91 -6.98 6.76
CA ASP A 171 4.30 -6.06 5.69
C ASP A 171 4.12 -6.65 4.29
N SER A 172 3.56 -7.86 4.16
CA SER A 172 3.52 -8.59 2.89
C SER A 172 2.22 -8.50 2.09
N LEU A 173 1.24 -7.67 2.49
CA LEU A 173 0.03 -7.47 1.67
C LEU A 173 0.38 -6.73 0.38
N ILE A 174 0.28 -7.43 -0.74
CA ILE A 174 0.60 -6.90 -2.06
C ILE A 174 -0.52 -7.16 -3.06
N THR A 175 -0.43 -6.48 -4.20
CA THR A 175 -1.21 -6.82 -5.39
C THR A 175 -0.35 -7.70 -6.30
N TYR A 176 -0.87 -8.89 -6.64
CA TYR A 176 -0.24 -9.82 -7.60
C TYR A 176 -1.30 -10.30 -8.59
N GLU A 177 -1.05 -10.16 -9.89
CA GLU A 177 -2.00 -10.50 -10.97
C GLU A 177 -3.42 -9.90 -10.78
N GLY A 178 -3.49 -8.68 -10.20
CA GLY A 178 -4.77 -8.02 -9.93
C GLY A 178 -5.61 -8.70 -8.84
N ARG A 179 -4.99 -9.52 -7.99
CA ARG A 179 -5.54 -10.16 -6.79
C ARG A 179 -4.75 -9.72 -5.56
N LEU A 180 -5.38 -9.82 -4.39
CA LEU A 180 -4.70 -9.63 -3.12
C LEU A 180 -3.78 -10.83 -2.89
N ALA A 181 -2.54 -10.59 -2.49
CA ALA A 181 -1.60 -11.63 -2.16
C ALA A 181 -0.77 -11.31 -0.91
N CYS A 182 -0.22 -12.35 -0.28
CA CYS A 182 0.61 -12.25 0.92
C CYS A 182 1.66 -13.37 0.98
N ILE A 183 2.79 -13.09 1.64
CA ILE A 183 3.90 -14.05 1.77
C ILE A 183 3.70 -14.89 3.03
N ASP A 184 3.86 -16.20 2.90
CA ASP A 184 3.84 -17.13 4.03
C ASP A 184 5.06 -16.93 4.94
N ALA A 185 4.83 -16.71 6.23
CA ALA A 185 5.92 -16.51 7.20
C ALA A 185 6.67 -17.81 7.51
N ASN A 186 6.05 -18.96 7.29
CA ASN A 186 6.67 -20.27 7.51
C ASN A 186 7.37 -20.80 6.26
N ASN A 187 7.13 -20.18 5.10
CA ASN A 187 7.77 -20.50 3.83
C ASN A 187 7.91 -19.23 2.99
N ASP A 188 9.04 -18.55 3.13
CA ASP A 188 9.32 -17.28 2.46
C ASP A 188 9.29 -17.34 0.93
N LYS A 189 9.23 -18.54 0.33
CA LYS A 189 9.07 -18.78 -1.10
C LYS A 189 7.63 -18.94 -1.54
N ARG A 190 6.67 -18.97 -0.61
CA ARG A 190 5.25 -19.19 -0.90
C ARG A 190 4.49 -17.87 -0.89
N LEU A 191 3.80 -17.61 -2.00
CA LEU A 191 2.83 -16.53 -2.09
C LEU A 191 1.42 -17.11 -2.06
N TRP A 192 0.59 -16.63 -1.15
CA TRP A 192 -0.84 -16.88 -1.12
C TRP A 192 -1.57 -15.79 -1.90
N SER A 193 -2.52 -16.17 -2.76
CA SER A 193 -3.37 -15.27 -3.53
C SER A 193 -4.85 -15.54 -3.22
N LEU A 194 -5.61 -14.48 -2.98
CA LEU A 194 -7.05 -14.56 -2.72
C LEU A 194 -7.79 -14.78 -4.05
N GLU A 195 -8.45 -15.93 -4.20
CA GLU A 195 -9.24 -16.25 -5.40
C GLU A 195 -10.63 -15.63 -5.32
N ASP A 196 -11.28 -15.79 -4.16
CA ASP A 196 -12.64 -15.33 -3.94
C ASP A 196 -12.79 -14.84 -2.50
N ALA A 197 -13.14 -13.56 -2.37
CA ALA A 197 -13.43 -12.92 -1.09
C ALA A 197 -14.86 -13.22 -0.59
N THR A 198 -15.75 -13.69 -1.46
CA THR A 198 -17.20 -13.81 -1.23
C THR A 198 -17.67 -15.24 -0.88
N ASP A 199 -17.03 -16.28 -1.40
CA ASP A 199 -17.33 -17.68 -1.08
C ASP A 199 -16.16 -18.36 -0.33
N LYS A 200 -16.36 -18.59 0.98
CA LYS A 200 -15.45 -19.32 1.89
C LYS A 200 -14.01 -18.80 2.02
N HIS A 201 -13.71 -17.58 1.58
CA HIS A 201 -12.37 -16.98 1.66
C HIS A 201 -11.31 -17.89 1.04
N LYS A 202 -11.54 -18.31 -0.22
CA LYS A 202 -10.68 -19.30 -0.87
C LYS A 202 -9.34 -18.68 -1.26
N TRP A 203 -8.28 -19.27 -0.75
CA TRP A 203 -6.89 -18.93 -1.09
C TRP A 203 -6.26 -20.05 -1.92
N SER A 204 -5.39 -19.68 -2.84
CA SER A 204 -4.43 -20.59 -3.48
C SER A 204 -3.02 -20.10 -3.25
N PHE A 205 -2.04 -20.98 -3.43
CA PHE A 205 -0.64 -20.63 -3.28
C PHE A 205 0.18 -21.01 -4.49
N GLN A 206 1.29 -20.31 -4.65
CA GLN A 206 2.36 -20.62 -5.59
C GLN A 206 3.69 -20.58 -4.84
N ASP A 207 4.53 -21.59 -5.09
CA ASP A 207 5.90 -21.63 -4.58
C ASP A 207 6.87 -21.09 -5.65
N PHE A 208 7.83 -20.27 -5.22
CA PHE A 208 8.83 -19.63 -6.06
C PHE A 208 10.23 -20.19 -5.76
N LEU A 209 11.16 -20.01 -6.70
CA LEU A 209 12.53 -20.52 -6.55
C LEU A 209 13.34 -19.67 -5.55
N SER A 210 13.18 -18.35 -5.60
CA SER A 210 13.84 -17.41 -4.70
C SER A 210 12.94 -17.03 -3.52
N PRO A 211 13.49 -16.85 -2.30
CA PRO A 211 12.76 -16.24 -1.20
C PRO A 211 12.15 -14.90 -1.60
N LEU A 212 10.87 -14.74 -1.32
CA LEU A 212 10.12 -13.52 -1.55
C LEU A 212 10.31 -12.51 -0.41
N TYR A 213 10.60 -12.99 0.81
CA TYR A 213 10.96 -12.14 1.95
C TYR A 213 12.49 -12.01 2.04
N LYS A 214 13.00 -10.78 1.99
CA LYS A 214 14.44 -10.46 2.05
C LYS A 214 14.66 -9.21 2.92
N MET A 215 15.89 -8.71 3.05
CA MET A 215 16.18 -7.38 3.64
C MET A 215 15.70 -6.20 2.73
N PHE A 216 14.63 -6.41 1.97
CA PHE A 216 13.99 -5.44 1.10
C PHE A 216 12.49 -5.50 1.34
N GLU A 217 11.81 -4.36 1.22
CA GLU A 217 10.36 -4.29 1.31
C GLU A 217 9.74 -4.65 -0.05
N LEU A 218 8.94 -5.71 -0.08
CA LEU A 218 8.17 -6.07 -1.27
C LEU A 218 6.95 -5.13 -1.39
N GLN A 219 6.92 -4.29 -2.41
CA GLN A 219 5.83 -3.33 -2.61
C GLN A 219 4.67 -3.90 -3.43
N GLY A 220 4.95 -4.79 -4.37
CA GLY A 220 3.95 -5.30 -5.30
C GLY A 220 4.58 -6.01 -6.50
N SER A 221 3.83 -6.07 -7.59
CA SER A 221 4.31 -6.60 -8.86
C SER A 221 3.99 -5.67 -10.04
N THR A 222 4.80 -5.76 -11.08
CA THR A 222 4.52 -5.12 -12.38
C THR A 222 3.38 -5.83 -13.10
N HIS A 223 2.86 -5.22 -14.18
CA HIS A 223 1.90 -5.87 -15.07
C HIS A 223 2.45 -7.13 -15.75
N ALA A 224 3.79 -7.26 -15.84
CA ALA A 224 4.46 -8.45 -16.36
C ALA A 224 4.67 -9.54 -15.30
N GLY A 225 4.26 -9.30 -14.04
CA GLY A 225 4.42 -10.26 -12.95
C GLY A 225 5.77 -10.22 -12.25
N GLU A 226 6.64 -9.24 -12.57
CA GLU A 226 7.90 -9.05 -11.84
C GLU A 226 7.63 -8.45 -10.45
N PHE A 227 8.22 -9.00 -9.40
CA PHE A 227 8.12 -8.47 -8.05
C PHE A 227 8.99 -7.23 -7.85
N ILE A 228 8.48 -6.23 -7.14
CA ILE A 228 9.13 -4.94 -6.91
C ILE A 228 9.63 -4.83 -5.47
N TYR A 229 10.96 -4.74 -5.32
CA TYR A 229 11.64 -4.64 -4.04
C TYR A 229 12.27 -3.26 -3.83
N VAL A 230 11.96 -2.65 -2.69
CA VAL A 230 12.53 -1.36 -2.27
C VAL A 230 13.48 -1.57 -1.10
N PRO A 231 14.72 -1.08 -1.16
CA PRO A 231 15.68 -1.26 -0.07
C PRO A 231 15.33 -0.42 1.17
N PHE A 232 15.47 -1.01 2.36
CA PHE A 232 15.18 -0.31 3.62
C PHE A 232 16.13 0.87 3.88
N ASN A 233 17.36 0.82 3.34
CA ASN A 233 18.39 1.82 3.57
C ASN A 233 18.24 3.08 2.69
N LYS A 234 17.08 3.29 2.06
CA LYS A 234 16.78 4.42 1.16
C LYS A 234 17.78 4.62 0.02
N SER A 235 18.50 3.57 -0.37
CA SER A 235 19.38 3.64 -1.54
C SER A 235 18.55 3.99 -2.79
N PRO A 236 19.10 4.76 -3.74
CA PRO A 236 18.36 5.27 -4.89
C PRO A 236 18.25 4.20 -5.99
N TYR A 237 17.77 3.01 -5.62
CA TYR A 237 17.47 1.94 -6.57
C TYR A 237 16.30 1.09 -6.09
N ILE A 238 15.68 0.38 -7.02
CA ILE A 238 14.79 -0.75 -6.73
C ILE A 238 15.32 -2.01 -7.40
N GLU A 239 14.93 -3.15 -6.87
CA GLU A 239 15.19 -4.45 -7.50
C GLU A 239 13.90 -5.04 -8.02
N LEU A 240 13.98 -5.64 -9.21
CA LEU A 240 12.89 -6.35 -9.85
C LEU A 240 13.27 -7.82 -9.97
N TYR A 241 12.39 -8.70 -9.54
CA TYR A 241 12.55 -10.14 -9.65
C TYR A 241 11.52 -10.71 -10.63
N ASP A 242 12.00 -11.32 -11.70
CA ASP A 242 11.18 -12.12 -12.60
C ASP A 242 11.10 -13.56 -12.05
N PRO A 243 9.93 -13.98 -11.54
CA PRO A 243 9.77 -15.33 -11.03
C PRO A 243 9.77 -16.42 -12.11
N VAL A 244 9.46 -16.08 -13.37
CA VAL A 244 9.38 -17.03 -14.48
C VAL A 244 10.78 -17.36 -14.99
N GLY A 245 11.56 -16.33 -15.31
CA GLY A 245 12.96 -16.47 -15.72
C GLY A 245 13.93 -16.67 -14.54
N ASN A 246 13.44 -16.57 -13.30
CA ASN A 246 14.23 -16.60 -12.07
C ASN A 246 15.44 -15.64 -12.11
N SER A 247 15.20 -14.41 -12.54
CA SER A 247 16.25 -13.42 -12.78
C SER A 247 15.98 -12.13 -12.02
N TRP A 248 17.05 -11.44 -11.64
CA TRP A 248 17.01 -10.17 -10.91
C TRP A 248 17.57 -9.07 -11.79
N ARG A 249 16.95 -7.90 -11.75
CA ARG A 249 17.49 -6.68 -12.35
C ARG A 249 17.32 -5.50 -11.39
N ARG A 250 18.28 -4.59 -11.43
CA ARG A 250 18.27 -3.37 -10.63
C ARG A 250 17.92 -2.18 -11.52
N LEU A 251 17.11 -1.28 -11.00
CA LEU A 251 16.83 0.03 -11.59
C LEU A 251 17.39 1.09 -10.66
N GLU A 252 18.39 1.84 -11.12
CA GLU A 252 19.01 2.94 -10.39
C GLU A 252 18.34 4.26 -10.77
N PHE A 253 18.18 5.15 -9.80
CA PHE A 253 17.61 6.48 -9.97
C PHE A 253 18.71 7.54 -9.79
N GLU A 254 19.05 8.24 -10.88
CA GLU A 254 19.99 9.36 -10.82
C GLU A 254 19.32 10.60 -10.21
N GLY A 255 20.02 11.32 -9.33
CA GLY A 255 19.59 12.62 -8.79
C GLY A 255 19.01 12.64 -7.37
N ILE A 256 19.02 11.51 -6.65
CA ILE A 256 18.75 11.49 -5.20
C ILE A 256 20.10 11.63 -4.49
N SER A 257 20.54 12.87 -4.24
CA SER A 257 21.75 13.14 -3.45
C SER A 257 21.47 12.96 -1.96
N ASP A 258 22.38 12.32 -1.23
CA ASP A 258 22.32 12.07 0.23
C ASP A 258 22.29 13.34 1.10
N ASP A 259 22.36 14.54 0.50
CA ASP A 259 22.56 15.81 1.20
C ASP A 259 21.34 16.37 1.96
N GLU A 260 20.19 15.70 1.96
CA GLU A 260 19.01 16.13 2.76
C GLU A 260 18.72 15.27 4.01
N PHE A 261 19.51 14.23 4.30
CA PHE A 261 19.44 13.52 5.59
C PHE A 261 20.55 13.96 6.55
N GLY A 262 20.65 15.29 6.72
CA GLY A 262 21.47 15.91 7.75
C GLY A 262 20.87 15.68 9.15
N GLN A 263 21.63 14.99 9.99
CA GLN A 263 21.40 14.75 11.41
C GLN A 263 20.98 16.01 12.17
N SER A 264 19.94 15.91 12.99
CA SER A 264 19.83 16.74 14.19
C SER A 264 19.78 15.84 15.43
N HIS A 265 20.78 16.05 16.29
CA HIS A 265 20.88 15.51 17.65
C HIS A 265 19.75 16.02 18.54
#